data_AF-A0A1Z3HQM0-F1
#
_entry.id   AF-A0A1Z3HQM0-F1
#
_cell.length_a   1.000
_cell.length_b   1.000
_cell.length_c   1.000
_cell.angle_alpha   90.00
_cell.angle_beta   90.00
_cell.angle_gamma   90.00
#
_symmetry.space_group_name_H-M   'P 1'
#
loop_
_entity.id
_entity.type
_entity.pdbx_description
1 polymer ?
#
loop_
_entity_poly.entity_id
_entity_poly.type
_entity_poly.pdbx_seq_one_letter_code
_entity_poly.pdbx_strand_id
1 'polypeptide(L)'
;MVTTIAVTQAITTLREAHERFNLSRATDEPFCAEWRDTLPQLTAVEVAELDHLRDRYLYYLEDGEISEGTANIIMVSPLLDTLGLCDPPYRIRGEQWMRLALETDTEEGPTVLEGRIDALTLQDNLWLVVLVCQGT
;
A
#
# COMPACT_ATOMS: atom_id res chain seq x y z
N MET A 1 -0.68 -19.93 25.19
CA MET A 1 0.46 -18.98 25.14
C MET A 1 0.19 -18.02 23.99
N VAL A 2 0.84 -16.86 23.89
CA VAL A 2 0.65 -15.97 22.72
C VAL A 2 1.77 -16.29 21.73
N THR A 3 1.42 -16.62 20.49
CA THR A 3 2.38 -16.92 19.43
C THR A 3 2.49 -15.72 18.51
N THR A 4 3.70 -15.18 18.34
CA THR A 4 3.97 -14.04 17.45
C THR A 4 4.68 -14.52 16.18
N ILE A 5 4.16 -14.16 15.02
CA ILE A 5 4.67 -14.59 13.71
C ILE A 5 4.78 -13.39 12.77
N ALA A 6 5.85 -13.33 11.97
CA ALA A 6 5.95 -12.33 10.92
C ALA A 6 4.86 -12.53 9.85
N VAL A 7 4.15 -11.48 9.44
CA VAL A 7 3.08 -11.52 8.42
C VAL A 7 3.56 -12.20 7.14
N THR A 8 4.77 -11.89 6.69
CA THR A 8 5.38 -12.46 5.47
C THR A 8 5.67 -13.95 5.55
N GLN A 9 5.79 -14.50 6.76
CA GLN A 9 5.95 -15.93 7.01
C GLN A 9 4.60 -16.61 7.28
N ALA A 10 3.67 -15.86 7.88
CA ALA A 10 2.35 -16.37 8.24
C ALA A 10 1.40 -16.43 7.05
N ILE A 11 1.53 -15.51 6.09
CA ILE A 11 0.67 -15.40 4.91
C ILE A 11 1.57 -15.27 3.70
N THR A 12 1.66 -16.36 2.94
CA THR A 12 2.57 -16.48 1.80
C THR A 12 1.85 -16.33 0.46
N THR A 13 0.52 -16.47 0.45
CA THR A 13 -0.29 -16.37 -0.76
C THR A 13 -1.57 -15.57 -0.52
N LEU A 14 -2.10 -14.94 -1.58
CA LEU A 14 -3.41 -14.27 -1.53
C LEU A 14 -4.56 -15.25 -1.20
N ARG A 15 -4.44 -16.51 -1.59
CA ARG A 15 -5.40 -17.57 -1.24
C ARG A 15 -5.46 -17.76 0.28
N GLU A 16 -4.30 -17.86 0.91
CA GLU A 16 -4.20 -17.98 2.37
C GLU A 16 -4.77 -16.74 3.09
N ALA A 17 -4.56 -15.55 2.52
CA ALA A 17 -5.20 -14.33 3.03
C ALA A 17 -6.73 -14.38 2.90
N HIS A 18 -7.27 -14.82 1.76
CA HIS A 18 -8.71 -14.97 1.56
C HIS A 18 -9.34 -15.93 2.59
N GLU A 19 -8.73 -17.09 2.79
CA GLU A 19 -9.23 -18.13 3.69
C GLU A 19 -9.16 -17.70 5.16
N ARG A 20 -8.07 -17.05 5.60
CA ARG A 20 -7.88 -16.68 7.01
C ARG A 20 -8.65 -15.46 7.46
N PHE A 21 -8.83 -14.48 6.58
CA PHE A 21 -9.48 -13.20 6.92
C PHE A 21 -10.87 -13.07 6.31
N ASN A 22 -11.40 -14.13 5.69
CA ASN A 22 -12.66 -14.12 4.96
C ASN A 22 -12.70 -12.98 3.92
N LEU A 23 -11.57 -12.73 3.26
CA LEU A 23 -11.47 -11.73 2.21
C LEU A 23 -12.02 -12.32 0.92
N SER A 24 -12.83 -11.55 0.23
CA SER A 24 -13.29 -11.88 -1.12
C SER A 24 -12.71 -10.88 -2.10
N ARG A 25 -12.37 -11.37 -3.29
CA ARG A 25 -12.01 -10.48 -4.39
C ARG A 25 -13.26 -9.71 -4.78
N ALA A 26 -13.22 -8.39 -4.63
CA ALA A 26 -14.23 -7.50 -5.20
C ALA A 26 -14.21 -7.65 -6.73
N THR A 27 -15.23 -8.32 -7.27
CA THR A 27 -15.46 -8.48 -8.71
C THR A 27 -16.65 -7.66 -9.19
N ASP A 28 -17.47 -7.18 -8.24
CA ASP A 28 -18.54 -6.25 -8.52
C ASP A 28 -17.96 -4.92 -9.00
N GLU A 29 -18.30 -4.58 -10.24
CA GLU A 29 -17.99 -3.27 -10.82
C GLU A 29 -18.23 -2.11 -9.84
N PRO A 30 -19.40 -1.97 -9.17
CA PRO A 30 -19.70 -0.84 -8.29
C PRO A 30 -18.90 -0.77 -6.99
N PHE A 31 -18.09 -1.79 -6.63
CA PHE A 31 -17.36 -1.80 -5.35
C PHE A 31 -16.43 -0.59 -5.18
N CYS A 32 -15.90 -0.10 -6.28
CA CYS A 32 -15.37 1.25 -6.39
C CYS A 32 -16.17 1.90 -7.53
N ALA A 33 -17.03 2.87 -7.25
CA ALA A 33 -17.67 3.66 -8.30
C ALA A 33 -16.90 4.97 -8.56
N GLU A 34 -16.19 5.44 -7.54
CA GLU A 34 -15.54 6.75 -7.47
C GLU A 34 -14.48 6.98 -8.55
N TRP A 35 -13.72 5.93 -8.92
CA TRP A 35 -12.77 5.94 -10.05
C TRP A 35 -13.40 5.83 -11.46
N ARG A 36 -14.72 5.56 -11.56
CA ARG A 36 -15.47 5.44 -12.81
C ARG A 36 -16.47 6.58 -13.03
N ASP A 37 -16.86 7.27 -11.96
CA ASP A 37 -17.60 8.52 -12.05
C ASP A 37 -16.74 9.61 -12.71
N THR A 38 -17.37 10.74 -13.06
CA THR A 38 -16.69 11.89 -13.66
C THR A 38 -15.64 12.45 -12.70
N LEU A 39 -14.42 11.95 -12.81
CA LEU A 39 -13.27 12.47 -12.09
C LEU A 39 -12.99 13.90 -12.57
N PRO A 40 -12.52 14.78 -11.67
CA PRO A 40 -12.08 16.11 -12.08
C PRO A 40 -10.99 15.98 -13.15
N GLN A 41 -11.09 16.81 -14.20
CA GLN A 41 -10.05 16.83 -15.22
C GLN A 41 -8.76 17.39 -14.62
N LEU A 42 -7.67 16.67 -14.84
CA LEU A 42 -6.34 17.14 -14.50
C LEU A 42 -5.99 18.37 -15.34
N THR A 43 -5.36 19.33 -14.70
CA THR A 43 -4.77 20.50 -15.34
C THR A 43 -3.56 20.09 -16.18
N ALA A 44 -3.18 20.94 -17.15
CA ALA A 44 -1.98 20.69 -17.97
C ALA A 44 -0.69 20.60 -17.13
N VAL A 45 -0.66 21.26 -15.96
CA VAL A 45 0.48 21.22 -15.04
C VAL A 45 0.55 19.86 -14.36
N GLU A 46 -0.56 19.38 -13.79
CA GLU A 46 -0.63 18.06 -13.14
C GLU A 46 -0.31 16.93 -14.12
N VAL A 47 -0.80 17.02 -15.37
CA VAL A 47 -0.46 16.04 -16.42
C VAL A 47 1.04 16.04 -16.72
N ALA A 48 1.65 17.22 -16.86
CA ALA A 48 3.09 17.33 -17.12
C ALA A 48 3.93 16.77 -15.95
N GLU A 49 3.50 16.99 -14.71
CA GLU A 49 4.15 16.42 -13.52
C GLU A 49 4.05 14.88 -13.50
N LEU A 50 2.87 14.34 -13.78
CA LEU A 50 2.67 12.88 -13.86
C LEU A 50 3.44 12.25 -15.01
N ASP A 51 3.47 12.89 -16.17
CA ASP A 51 4.28 12.47 -17.32
C ASP A 51 5.76 12.45 -16.95
N HIS A 52 6.24 13.46 -16.23
CA HIS A 52 7.63 13.51 -15.78
C HIS A 52 7.97 12.38 -14.79
N LEU A 53 7.08 12.06 -13.84
CA LEU A 53 7.27 10.95 -12.91
C LEU A 53 7.25 9.59 -13.64
N ARG A 54 6.35 9.42 -14.63
CA ARG A 54 6.30 8.24 -15.48
C ARG A 54 7.60 8.07 -16.25
N ASP A 55 8.06 9.11 -16.95
CA ASP A 55 9.25 9.02 -17.81
C ASP A 55 10.50 8.75 -16.98
N ARG A 56 10.59 9.33 -15.78
CA ARG A 56 11.64 9.01 -14.82
C ARG A 56 11.60 7.54 -14.42
N TYR A 57 10.44 7.01 -14.04
CA TYR A 57 10.33 5.59 -13.69
C TYR A 57 10.72 4.68 -14.85
N LEU A 58 10.27 4.97 -16.08
CA LEU A 58 10.63 4.20 -17.26
C LEU A 58 12.14 4.23 -17.52
N TYR A 59 12.79 5.38 -17.34
CA TYR A 59 14.24 5.50 -17.47
C TYR A 59 14.98 4.55 -16.51
N TYR A 60 14.61 4.52 -15.23
CA TYR A 60 15.24 3.60 -14.28
C TYR A 60 14.88 2.13 -14.54
N LEU A 61 13.71 1.87 -15.12
CA LEU A 61 13.24 0.52 -15.45
C LEU A 61 14.05 -0.06 -16.60
N GLU A 62 14.37 0.75 -17.62
CA GLU A 62 15.18 0.35 -18.76
C GLU A 62 16.58 -0.12 -18.35
N ASP A 63 17.19 0.53 -17.35
CA ASP A 63 18.52 0.17 -16.83
C ASP A 63 18.49 -0.95 -15.76
N GLY A 64 17.29 -1.40 -15.36
CA GLY A 64 17.13 -2.46 -14.35
C GLY A 64 17.48 -2.04 -12.92
N GLU A 65 17.59 -0.73 -12.65
CA GLU A 65 18.03 -0.16 -11.36
C GLU A 65 16.87 0.14 -10.39
N ILE A 66 15.71 -0.49 -10.57
CA ILE A 66 14.55 -0.26 -9.70
C ILE A 66 14.57 -1.22 -8.53
N SER A 67 15.32 -0.85 -7.50
CA SER A 67 15.06 -1.35 -6.15
C SER A 67 13.81 -0.71 -5.57
N GLU A 68 13.21 -1.34 -4.55
CA GLU A 68 12.10 -0.78 -3.78
C GLU A 68 12.42 0.62 -3.23
N GLY A 69 13.61 0.79 -2.66
CA GLY A 69 14.06 2.09 -2.15
C GLY A 69 14.17 3.13 -3.26
N THR A 70 14.65 2.72 -4.44
CA THR A 70 14.71 3.58 -5.62
C THR A 70 13.30 3.99 -6.04
N ALA A 71 12.37 3.03 -6.22
CA ALA A 71 10.98 3.31 -6.59
C ALA A 71 10.29 4.24 -5.60
N ASN A 72 10.56 4.07 -4.30
CA ASN A 72 10.00 4.90 -3.26
C ASN A 72 10.47 6.36 -3.39
N ILE A 73 11.74 6.59 -3.69
CA ILE A 73 12.32 7.92 -3.85
C ILE A 73 11.89 8.58 -5.17
N ILE A 74 11.94 7.84 -6.28
CA ILE A 74 11.78 8.45 -7.62
C ILE A 74 10.32 8.62 -8.05
N MET A 75 9.41 7.81 -7.49
CA MET A 75 8.02 7.73 -7.94
C MET A 75 7.03 7.89 -6.78
N VAL A 76 7.11 7.06 -5.73
CA VAL A 76 6.08 7.05 -4.67
C VAL A 76 6.09 8.33 -3.84
N SER A 77 7.25 8.74 -3.31
CA SER A 77 7.36 9.95 -2.49
C SER A 77 6.91 11.20 -3.24
N PRO A 78 7.37 11.45 -4.49
CA PRO A 78 6.87 12.56 -5.29
C PRO A 78 5.37 12.46 -5.59
N LEU A 79 4.84 11.26 -5.86
CA LEU A 79 3.41 11.09 -6.12
C LEU A 79 2.57 11.43 -4.88
N LEU A 80 3.00 11.01 -3.69
CA LEU A 80 2.32 11.34 -2.44
C LEU A 80 2.33 12.86 -2.17
N ASP A 81 3.42 13.54 -2.54
CA ASP A 81 3.54 14.98 -2.46
C ASP A 81 2.60 15.68 -3.46
N THR A 82 2.59 15.26 -4.73
CA THR A 82 1.67 15.79 -5.76
C THR A 82 0.20 15.60 -5.37
N LEU A 83 -0.14 14.52 -4.67
CA LEU A 83 -1.48 14.27 -4.16
C LEU A 83 -1.83 15.06 -2.88
N GLY A 84 -0.90 15.85 -2.33
CA GLY A 84 -1.10 16.62 -1.09
C GLY A 84 -1.23 15.75 0.16
N LEU A 85 -0.79 14.49 0.11
CA LEU A 85 -0.93 13.53 1.21
C LEU A 85 0.15 13.70 2.29
N CYS A 86 1.16 14.50 2.00
CA CYS A 86 2.21 14.90 2.93
C CYS A 86 1.84 16.15 3.76
N ASP A 87 0.76 16.84 3.41
CA ASP A 87 0.34 18.10 4.03
C ASP A 87 -0.99 17.97 4.82
N PRO A 88 -1.25 18.88 5.80
CA PRO A 88 -2.50 18.87 6.55
C PRO A 88 -3.75 18.89 5.67
N PRO A 89 -4.82 18.13 6.01
CA PRO A 89 -5.04 17.37 7.24
C PRO A 89 -4.38 15.98 7.26
N TYR A 90 -3.73 15.59 6.18
CA TYR A 90 -3.08 14.29 6.04
C TYR A 90 -1.73 14.30 6.76
N ARG A 91 -1.32 13.12 7.21
CA ARG A 91 0.01 12.94 7.79
C ARG A 91 0.57 11.59 7.38
N ILE A 92 1.59 11.64 6.53
CA ILE A 92 2.37 10.47 6.19
C ILE A 92 3.13 9.98 7.43
N ARG A 93 3.08 8.67 7.66
CA ARG A 93 3.91 7.97 8.64
C ARG A 93 4.72 6.92 7.90
N GLY A 94 6.03 7.14 7.84
CA GLY A 94 6.97 6.13 7.34
C GLY A 94 7.15 4.99 8.33
N GLU A 95 7.44 3.80 7.80
CA GLU A 95 7.90 2.61 8.54
C GLU A 95 7.11 2.32 9.82
N GLN A 96 5.81 2.09 9.69
CA GLN A 96 4.97 1.77 10.85
C GLN A 96 5.01 0.27 11.15
N TRP A 97 5.38 -0.08 12.39
CA TRP A 97 5.20 -1.43 12.90
C TRP A 97 3.72 -1.69 13.16
N MET A 98 3.19 -2.76 12.58
CA MET A 98 1.81 -3.18 12.76
C MET A 98 1.76 -4.54 13.44
N ARG A 99 0.82 -4.63 14.41
CA ARG A 99 0.43 -5.87 15.07
C ARG A 99 -1.02 -6.15 14.77
N LEU A 100 -1.29 -7.32 14.21
CA LEU A 100 -2.64 -7.83 13.98
C LEU A 100 -2.85 -9.02 14.90
N ALA A 101 -3.65 -8.83 15.95
CA ALA A 101 -4.07 -9.94 16.80
C ALA A 101 -5.22 -10.67 16.09
N LEU A 102 -5.00 -11.95 15.78
CA LEU A 102 -6.02 -12.83 15.25
C LEU A 102 -6.78 -13.46 16.41
N GLU A 103 -8.10 -13.26 16.44
CA GLU A 103 -9.04 -13.96 17.31
C GLU A 103 -9.33 -15.36 16.75
N THR A 104 -8.30 -16.14 16.42
CA THR A 104 -8.51 -17.53 15.98
C THR A 104 -8.54 -18.42 17.22
N ASP A 105 -9.63 -19.15 17.42
CA ASP A 105 -9.76 -20.24 18.39
C ASP A 105 -8.88 -21.44 17.94
N THR A 106 -7.57 -21.31 18.10
CA THR A 106 -6.64 -22.45 18.07
C THR A 106 -6.39 -22.95 19.48
N GLU A 107 -6.24 -24.27 19.67
CA GLU A 107 -5.95 -24.90 20.97
C GLU A 107 -4.71 -24.31 21.69
N GLU A 108 -3.85 -23.57 20.96
CA GLU A 108 -2.60 -22.98 21.43
C GLU A 108 -2.73 -21.53 21.98
N GLY A 109 -3.87 -20.85 21.74
CA GLY A 109 -4.13 -19.46 22.13
C GLY A 109 -4.07 -18.45 20.98
N PRO A 110 -4.16 -17.13 21.26
CA PRO A 110 -4.25 -16.10 20.23
C PRO A 110 -2.92 -15.94 19.47
N THR A 111 -3.02 -15.76 18.16
CA THR A 111 -1.87 -15.52 17.28
C THR A 111 -1.75 -14.04 16.97
N VAL A 112 -0.54 -13.47 17.10
CA VAL A 112 -0.24 -12.09 16.73
C VAL A 112 0.63 -12.09 15.49
N LEU A 113 0.15 -11.43 14.44
CA LEU A 113 0.89 -11.15 13.24
C LEU A 113 1.64 -9.83 13.36
N GLU A 114 2.91 -9.82 12.99
CA GLU A 114 3.76 -8.63 13.00
C GLU A 114 4.32 -8.31 11.63
N GLY A 115 4.31 -7.03 11.25
CA GLY A 115 4.85 -6.59 9.97
C GLY A 115 5.18 -5.10 9.95
N ARG A 116 5.85 -4.67 8.89
CA ARG A 116 6.21 -3.27 8.67
C ARG A 116 5.53 -2.76 7.40
N ILE A 117 5.00 -1.55 7.46
CA ILE A 117 4.41 -0.84 6.32
C ILE A 117 5.31 0.35 5.97
N ASP A 118 5.65 0.52 4.70
CA ASP A 118 6.63 1.52 4.25
C ASP A 118 6.07 2.94 4.29
N ALA A 119 4.82 3.14 3.86
CA ALA A 119 4.11 4.40 4.00
C ALA A 119 2.63 4.20 4.33
N LEU A 120 2.17 4.90 5.36
CA LEU A 120 0.77 4.95 5.77
C LEU A 120 0.32 6.41 5.87
N THR A 121 -0.75 6.75 5.15
CA THR A 121 -1.44 8.03 5.30
C THR A 121 -2.79 7.82 5.99
N LEU A 122 -3.04 8.59 7.05
CA LEU A 122 -4.24 8.49 7.88
C LEU A 122 -5.11 9.75 7.73
N GLN A 123 -6.38 9.57 7.36
CA GLN A 123 -7.44 10.56 7.56
C GLN A 123 -8.73 9.84 7.98
N ASP A 124 -9.06 9.90 9.27
CA ASP A 124 -10.25 9.30 9.90
C ASP A 124 -10.56 7.86 9.43
N ASN A 125 -11.35 7.70 8.35
CA ASN A 125 -11.81 6.42 7.83
C ASN A 125 -11.11 5.97 6.53
N LEU A 126 -10.21 6.76 5.95
CA LEU A 126 -9.46 6.43 4.75
C LEU A 126 -8.01 6.07 5.07
N TRP A 127 -7.61 4.88 4.65
CA TRP A 127 -6.25 4.36 4.79
C TRP A 127 -5.65 4.25 3.40
N LEU A 128 -4.68 5.12 3.08
CA LEU A 128 -3.83 4.89 1.91
C LEU A 128 -2.58 4.16 2.38
N VAL A 129 -2.46 2.91 1.94
CA VAL A 129 -1.30 2.07 2.19
C VAL A 129 -0.55 1.97 0.87
N VAL A 130 0.67 2.50 0.82
CA VAL A 130 1.56 2.23 -0.29
C VAL A 130 2.48 1.08 0.11
N LEU A 131 2.28 -0.05 -0.54
CA LEU A 131 3.15 -1.21 -0.43
C LEU A 131 4.10 -1.18 -1.62
N VAL A 132 5.39 -1.07 -1.36
CA VAL A 132 6.40 -1.33 -2.38
C VAL A 132 6.96 -2.69 -2.07
N CYS A 133 6.71 -3.67 -2.92
CA CYS A 133 7.20 -5.03 -2.69
C CYS A 133 8.63 -5.17 -3.23
N GLN A 134 9.53 -5.67 -2.40
CA GLN A 134 10.79 -6.27 -2.85
C GLN A 134 10.49 -7.44 -3.80
N GLY A 135 10.90 -7.29 -5.07
CA GLY A 135 11.09 -8.43 -5.95
C GLY A 135 12.31 -9.22 -5.46
N THR A 136 12.04 -10.44 -4.98
CA THR A 136 12.96 -11.55 -4.61
C THR A 136 14.45 -11.29 -4.60
#